data_AF-A0A7V2XLQ3-F1
#
_entry.id   AF-A0A7V2XLQ3-F1
#
_cell.length_a   1.000
_cell.length_b   1.000
_cell.length_c   1.000
_cell.angle_alpha   90.00
_cell.angle_beta   90.00
_cell.angle_gamma   90.00
#
_symmetry.space_group_name_H-M   'P 1'
#
loop_
_entity.id
_entity.type
_entity.pdbx_description
1 polymer ?
#
loop_
_entity_poly.entity_id
_entity_poly.type
_entity_poly.pdbx_seq_one_letter_code
_entity_poly.pdbx_strand_id
1 'polypeptide(L)'
;MLSHRTKLLILAPFATLLLLALSGWSPYDRATWFMEVLPVMIVLPVLWGTYRRYPLTTLLYVCIFAHAAVLMLGGAYTYARVPLGFQLQEWFDLGRNPYDK
;
A
#
# COMPACT_ATOMS: atom_id res chain seq x y z
N MET A 1 -12.27 17.33 21.97
CA MET A 1 -12.45 16.06 21.22
C MET A 1 -11.87 16.24 19.82
N LEU A 2 -10.88 15.44 19.43
CA LEU A 2 -10.32 15.50 18.06
C LEU A 2 -11.40 15.12 17.03
N SER A 3 -11.48 15.86 15.92
CA SER A 3 -12.40 15.51 14.83
C SER A 3 -12.08 14.13 14.25
N HIS A 4 -13.08 13.40 13.73
CA HIS A 4 -12.89 12.11 13.08
C HIS A 4 -11.81 12.17 11.98
N ARG A 5 -11.81 13.25 11.20
CA ARG A 5 -10.80 13.52 10.17
C ARG A 5 -9.39 13.63 10.78
N THR A 6 -9.23 14.39 11.86
CA THR A 6 -7.92 14.55 12.52
C THR A 6 -7.40 13.23 13.07
N LYS A 7 -8.28 12.40 13.67
CA LYS A 7 -7.89 11.06 14.14
C LYS A 7 -7.39 10.19 12.99
N LEU A 8 -8.10 10.17 11.85
CA LEU A 8 -7.70 9.40 10.66
C LEU A 8 -6.33 9.86 10.12
N LEU A 9 -6.12 11.17 10.02
CA LEU A 9 -4.87 11.73 9.50
C LEU A 9 -3.66 11.48 10.40
N ILE A 10 -3.88 11.20 11.68
CA ILE A 10 -2.84 10.80 12.61
C ILE A 10 -2.63 9.29 12.52
N LEU A 11 -3.70 8.50 12.62
CA LEU A 11 -3.63 7.04 12.66
C LEU A 11 -3.10 6.43 11.35
N ALA A 12 -3.50 6.96 10.20
CA ALA A 12 -3.09 6.43 8.90
C ALA A 12 -1.56 6.40 8.71
N PRO A 13 -0.79 7.50 8.92
CA PRO A 13 0.66 7.44 8.78
C PRO A 13 1.34 6.52 9.79
N PHE A 14 0.86 6.43 11.04
CA PHE A 14 1.39 5.45 11.99
C PHE A 14 1.15 4.01 11.54
N ALA A 15 -0.06 3.71 11.05
CA ALA A 15 -0.38 2.41 10.48
C ALA A 15 0.47 2.10 9.24
N THR A 16 0.69 3.08 8.36
CA THR A 16 1.58 2.92 7.18
C THR A 16 3.01 2.59 7.59
N LEU A 17 3.55 3.28 8.60
CA LEU A 17 4.91 3.00 9.11
C LEU A 17 5.02 1.60 9.72
N LEU A 18 3.98 1.16 10.45
CA LEU A 18 3.93 -0.19 10.99
C LEU A 18 3.90 -1.24 9.88
N LEU A 19 3.04 -1.07 8.87
CA LEU A 19 2.96 -1.95 7.71
C LEU A 19 4.27 -1.98 6.91
N LEU A 20 4.95 -0.83 6.80
CA LEU A 20 6.24 -0.72 6.14
C LEU A 20 7.30 -1.56 6.87
N ALA A 21 7.36 -1.46 8.19
CA ALA A 21 8.26 -2.26 9.02
C ALA A 21 7.94 -3.76 8.94
N LEU A 22 6.66 -4.12 9.00
CA LEU A 22 6.21 -5.52 8.90
C LEU A 22 6.53 -6.13 7.53
N SER A 23 6.27 -5.40 6.44
CA SER A 23 6.58 -5.87 5.08
C SER A 23 8.07 -6.02 4.83
N GLY A 24 8.89 -5.14 5.43
CA GLY A 24 10.35 -5.14 5.28
C GLY A 24 11.10 -6.10 6.22
N TRP A 25 10.43 -6.72 7.19
CA TRP A 25 11.06 -7.60 8.18
C TRP A 25 11.70 -8.83 7.54
N SER A 26 10.97 -9.52 6.66
CA SER A 26 11.45 -10.72 5.95
C SER A 26 10.81 -10.86 4.56
N PRO A 27 11.00 -9.89 3.65
CA PRO A 27 10.48 -10.00 2.29
C PRO A 27 11.20 -11.12 1.54
N TYR A 28 10.50 -11.74 0.59
CA TYR A 28 11.02 -12.81 -0.24
C TYR A 28 12.26 -12.39 -1.06
N ASP A 29 12.21 -11.20 -1.66
CA ASP A 29 13.32 -10.54 -2.33
C ASP A 29 13.39 -9.07 -1.89
N ARG A 30 14.53 -8.66 -1.33
CA ARG A 30 14.70 -7.30 -0.79
C ARG A 30 14.78 -6.23 -1.87
N ALA A 31 15.34 -6.53 -3.04
CA ALA A 31 15.45 -5.59 -4.14
C ALA A 31 14.08 -5.34 -4.77
N THR A 32 13.30 -6.41 -5.03
CA THR A 32 11.93 -6.29 -5.52
C THR A 32 11.04 -5.57 -4.51
N TRP A 33 11.11 -5.95 -3.22
CA TRP A 33 10.39 -5.25 -2.16
C TRP A 33 10.70 -3.75 -2.14
N PHE A 34 11.97 -3.37 -2.23
CA PHE A 34 12.36 -1.96 -2.23
C PHE A 34 11.75 -1.20 -3.41
N MET A 35 11.81 -1.76 -4.63
CA MET A 35 11.24 -1.11 -5.82
C MET A 35 9.72 -0.96 -5.72
N GLU A 36 9.02 -1.96 -5.19
CA GLU A 36 7.56 -1.93 -5.06
C GLU A 36 7.09 -0.98 -3.95
N VAL A 37 7.85 -0.86 -2.87
CA VAL A 37 7.47 -0.05 -1.69
C VAL A 37 8.07 1.36 -1.72
N LEU A 38 9.03 1.65 -2.60
CA LEU A 38 9.62 2.97 -2.82
C LEU A 38 8.58 4.09 -3.00
N PRO A 39 7.50 3.92 -3.78
CA PRO A 39 6.47 4.94 -3.90
C PRO A 39 5.83 5.33 -2.56
N VAL A 40 5.65 4.36 -1.64
CA VAL A 40 5.10 4.60 -0.29
C VAL A 40 6.07 5.45 0.54
N MET A 41 7.37 5.13 0.47
CA MET A 41 8.43 5.87 1.16
C MET A 41 8.53 7.34 0.70
N ILE A 42 8.20 7.62 -0.56
CA ILE A 42 8.19 8.98 -1.12
C ILE A 42 6.87 9.70 -0.81
N VAL A 43 5.73 9.03 -0.97
CA VAL A 43 4.41 9.65 -0.79
C VAL A 43 4.18 10.09 0.65
N LEU A 44 4.62 9.32 1.65
CA LEU A 44 4.40 9.64 3.06
C LEU A 44 4.98 11.01 3.47
N PRO A 45 6.28 11.34 3.24
CA PRO A 45 6.84 12.65 3.55
C PRO A 45 6.26 13.76 2.66
N VAL A 46 5.92 13.48 1.41
CA VAL A 46 5.28 14.47 0.52
C VAL A 46 3.91 14.89 1.09
N LEU A 47 3.08 13.93 1.50
CA LEU A 47 1.79 14.23 2.12
C LEU A 47 1.95 14.99 3.44
N TRP A 48 2.95 14.64 4.25
CA TRP A 48 3.24 15.35 5.48
C TRP A 48 3.64 16.81 5.23
N GLY A 49 4.57 17.04 4.30
CA GLY A 49 5.06 18.38 3.96
C GLY A 49 4.03 19.25 3.24
N THR A 50 3.14 18.65 2.44
CA THR A 50 2.12 19.39 1.69
C THR A 50 0.82 19.59 2.45
N TYR A 51 0.57 18.86 3.55
CA TYR A 51 -0.70 18.89 4.29
C TYR A 51 -1.19 20.30 4.65
N ARG A 52 -0.28 21.21 5.03
CA ARG A 52 -0.63 22.58 5.42
C ARG A 52 -0.97 23.49 4.23
N ARG A 53 -0.36 23.25 3.07
CA ARG A 53 -0.47 24.11 1.88
C ARG A 53 -1.53 23.61 0.89
N TYR A 54 -1.66 22.29 0.77
CA TYR A 54 -2.55 21.59 -0.15
C TYR A 54 -3.22 20.39 0.56
N PRO A 55 -4.17 20.64 1.48
CA PRO A 55 -4.85 19.56 2.19
C PRO A 55 -5.74 18.78 1.21
N LEU A 56 -5.47 17.48 1.04
CA LEU A 56 -6.33 16.61 0.22
C LEU A 56 -7.66 16.31 0.91
N THR A 57 -8.61 15.82 0.13
CA THR A 57 -9.88 15.30 0.66
C THR A 57 -9.64 14.04 1.49
N THR A 58 -10.50 13.77 2.47
CA THR A 58 -10.41 12.55 3.29
C THR A 58 -10.45 11.29 2.42
N LEU A 59 -11.25 11.30 1.36
CA LEU A 59 -11.33 10.20 0.39
C LEU A 59 -9.97 9.91 -0.25
N LEU A 60 -9.25 10.94 -0.71
CA LEU A 60 -7.93 10.75 -1.31
C LEU A 60 -6.91 10.18 -0.32
N TYR A 61 -6.89 10.64 0.93
CA TYR A 61 -6.02 10.06 1.95
C TYR A 61 -6.32 8.57 2.18
N VAL A 62 -7.60 8.18 2.20
CA VAL A 62 -8.01 6.78 2.33
C VAL A 62 -7.57 5.96 1.12
N CYS A 63 -7.77 6.47 -0.11
CA CYS A 63 -7.33 5.80 -1.33
C CYS A 63 -5.81 5.61 -1.37
N ILE A 64 -5.04 6.64 -0.99
CA ILE A 64 -3.58 6.56 -0.92
C ILE A 64 -3.13 5.53 0.11
N PHE A 65 -3.75 5.52 1.30
CA PHE A 65 -3.45 4.54 2.34
C PHE A 65 -3.74 3.11 1.86
N ALA A 66 -4.90 2.88 1.24
CA ALA A 66 -5.28 1.58 0.69
C ALA A 66 -4.29 1.12 -0.39
N HIS A 67 -3.91 2.02 -1.31
CA HIS A 67 -2.93 1.71 -2.35
C HIS A 67 -1.54 1.39 -1.76
N ALA A 68 -1.09 2.15 -0.77
CA ALA A 68 0.15 1.86 -0.05
C ALA A 68 0.12 0.48 0.62
N ALA A 69 -1.00 0.09 1.23
CA ALA A 69 -1.17 -1.23 1.82
C ALA A 69 -1.06 -2.36 0.76
N VAL A 70 -1.65 -2.16 -0.43
CA VAL A 70 -1.52 -3.11 -1.55
C VAL A 70 -0.08 -3.24 -2.01
N LEU A 71 0.66 -2.13 -2.15
CA LEU A 71 2.09 -2.16 -2.53
C LEU A 71 2.94 -2.88 -1.48
N MET A 72 2.71 -2.63 -0.18
CA MET A 72 3.45 -3.29 0.90
C MET A 72 3.12 -4.79 0.98
N LEU A 73 1.87 -5.18 0.72
CA LEU A 73 1.47 -6.59 0.62
C LEU A 73 2.13 -7.27 -0.59
N GLY A 74 2.10 -6.60 -1.74
CA GLY A 74 2.79 -7.01 -2.97
C GLY A 74 4.28 -7.22 -2.71
N GLY A 75 4.96 -6.25 -2.10
CA GLY A 75 6.39 -6.33 -1.83
C GLY A 75 6.76 -7.41 -0.80
N ALA A 76 5.91 -7.64 0.21
CA ALA A 76 6.17 -8.64 1.24
C ALA A 76 6.13 -10.08 0.69
N TYR A 77 5.14 -10.38 -0.17
CA TYR A 77 4.90 -11.72 -0.71
C TYR A 77 5.38 -11.90 -2.16
N THR A 78 5.75 -10.82 -2.85
CA THR A 78 5.80 -10.69 -4.32
C THR A 78 4.41 -10.85 -4.94
N TYR A 79 4.03 -9.99 -5.90
CA TYR A 79 2.71 -10.06 -6.59
C TYR A 79 2.35 -11.45 -7.10
N ALA A 80 3.34 -12.24 -7.49
CA ALA A 80 3.16 -13.61 -7.98
C ALA A 80 2.77 -14.64 -6.89
N ARG A 81 2.82 -14.31 -5.60
CA ARG A 81 2.57 -15.26 -4.51
C ARG A 81 1.60 -14.77 -3.43
N VAL A 82 0.96 -13.61 -3.64
CA VAL A 82 -0.05 -13.12 -2.71
C VAL A 82 -1.23 -14.11 -2.74
N PRO A 83 -1.60 -14.77 -1.62
CA PRO A 83 -2.69 -15.75 -1.58
C PRO A 83 -4.03 -15.16 -2.04
N LEU A 84 -4.26 -13.87 -1.73
CA LEU A 84 -5.42 -13.12 -2.20
C LEU A 84 -5.46 -12.97 -3.73
N GLY A 85 -4.31 -12.89 -4.39
CA GLY A 85 -4.22 -12.83 -5.85
C GLY A 85 -4.81 -14.10 -6.49
N PHE A 86 -4.43 -15.27 -5.99
CA PHE A 86 -4.97 -16.55 -6.45
C PHE A 86 -6.46 -16.72 -6.14
N GLN A 87 -6.90 -16.32 -4.94
CA GLN A 87 -8.32 -16.37 -4.57
C GLN A 87 -9.19 -15.46 -5.44
N LEU A 88 -8.71 -14.25 -5.74
CA LEU A 88 -9.38 -13.35 -6.67
C LEU A 88 -9.35 -13.91 -8.10
N GLN A 89 -8.25 -14.55 -8.51
CA GLN A 89 -8.15 -15.20 -9.81
C GLN A 89 -9.18 -16.32 -9.96
N GLU A 90 -9.37 -17.15 -8.93
CA GLU A 90 -10.40 -18.20 -8.90
C GLU A 90 -11.82 -17.63 -8.86
N TRP A 91 -12.08 -16.59 -8.06
CA TRP A 91 -13.42 -16.01 -7.94
C TRP A 91 -13.89 -15.27 -9.18
N PHE A 92 -12.97 -14.67 -9.93
CA PHE A 92 -13.26 -13.92 -11.15
C PHE A 92 -12.93 -14.68 -12.44
N ASP A 93 -12.56 -15.96 -12.32
CA ASP A 93 -12.12 -16.82 -13.43
C ASP A 93 -11.11 -16.12 -14.35
N LEU A 94 -10.20 -15.34 -13.75
CA LEU A 94 -9.14 -14.58 -14.41
C LEU A 94 -8.00 -15.55 -14.80
N GLY A 95 -8.37 -16.64 -15.47
CA GLY A 95 -7.45 -17.67 -15.94
C GLY A 95 -6.36 -17.11 -16.85
N ARG A 96 -5.38 -17.98 -17.15
CA ARG A 96 -4.22 -17.68 -18.01
C ARG A 96 -4.59 -16.78 -19.18
N ASN A 97 -3.73 -15.80 -19.42
CA ASN A 97 -3.81 -14.95 -20.59
C ASN A 97 -3.92 -15.82 -21.86
N PRO A 98 -4.96 -15.66 -22.71
CA PRO A 98 -5.10 -16.44 -23.95
C PRO A 98 -3.95 -16.23 -24.95
N TYR A 99 -3.06 -15.26 -24.69
CA TYR A 99 -1.84 -14.98 -25.44
C TYR A 99 -0.57 -15.70 -24.92
N ASP A 100 -0.63 -16.44 -23.80
CA ASP A 100 0.49 -17.27 -23.30
C ASP A 100 0.61 -18.60 -24.07
N LYS A 101 0.65 -18.57 -25.41
CA LYS A 101 0.91 -19.74 -26.28
C LYS A 101 2.31 -19.67 -26.87
#